data_AF-A0A8J7FUG8-F1
#
_entry.id   AF-A0A8J7FUG8-F1
#
_cell.length_a   1.000
_cell.length_b   1.000
_cell.length_c   1.000
_cell.angle_alpha   90.00
_cell.angle_beta   90.00
_cell.angle_gamma   90.00
#
_symmetry.space_group_name_H-M   'P 1'
#
loop_
_entity.id
_entity.type
_entity.pdbx_description
1 polymer ?
#
loop_
_entity_poly.entity_id
_entity_poly.type
_entity_poly.pdbx_seq_one_letter_code
_entity_poly.pdbx_strand_id
1 'polypeptide(L)'
;MNVTELRMLLAVGEQDFQTIDLSSANLSCIDLRGKNLSKANLRHANLRWADLRQTNLHGADLRGADLSWARLEGADLSSAKLKGAKMPDETVHG
;
A
#
# COMPACT_ATOMS: atom_id res chain seq x y z
N MET A 1 -13.44 -1.31 4.02
CA MET A 1 -13.02 -0.51 5.18
C MET A 1 -12.78 0.91 4.71
N ASN A 2 -13.14 1.94 5.49
CA ASN A 2 -12.82 3.32 5.11
C ASN A 2 -11.46 3.77 5.67
N VAL A 3 -10.93 4.89 5.18
CA VAL A 3 -9.60 5.40 5.58
C VAL A 3 -9.58 5.82 7.06
N THR A 4 -10.70 6.27 7.60
CA THR A 4 -10.81 6.67 9.01
C THR A 4 -10.67 5.46 9.94
N GLU A 5 -11.37 4.36 9.64
CA GLU A 5 -11.24 3.08 10.34
C GLU A 5 -9.81 2.55 10.28
N LEU A 6 -9.20 2.58 9.08
CA LEU A 6 -7.80 2.17 8.92
C LEU A 6 -6.88 2.98 9.82
N ARG A 7 -7.06 4.31 9.90
CA ARG A 7 -6.26 5.19 10.76
C ARG A 7 -6.45 4.90 12.25
N MET A 8 -7.67 4.55 12.67
CA MET A 8 -7.92 4.14 14.06
C MET A 8 -7.18 2.85 14.39
N LEU A 9 -7.26 1.84 13.52
CA LEU A 9 -6.55 0.57 13.68
C LEU A 9 -5.03 0.78 13.76
N LEU A 10 -4.49 1.63 12.89
CA LEU A 10 -3.07 2.01 12.95
C LEU A 10 -2.71 2.70 14.27
N ALA A 11 -3.57 3.58 14.78
CA ALA A 11 -3.35 4.31 16.03
C ALA A 11 -3.35 3.40 17.27
N VAL A 12 -4.12 2.31 17.25
CA VAL A 12 -4.12 1.29 18.31
C VAL A 12 -3.04 0.22 18.12
N GLY A 13 -2.19 0.36 17.09
CA GLY A 13 -1.04 -0.51 16.88
C GLY A 13 -1.33 -1.76 16.05
N GLU A 14 -2.48 -1.84 15.38
CA GLU A 14 -2.79 -2.96 14.47
C GLU A 14 -1.72 -3.06 13.37
N GLN A 15 -1.31 -4.28 13.09
CA GLN A 15 -0.27 -4.61 12.11
C GLN A 15 -0.82 -5.46 10.97
N ASP A 16 -1.91 -6.18 11.22
CA ASP A 16 -2.50 -7.12 10.28
C ASP A 16 -3.69 -6.50 9.54
N PHE A 17 -3.50 -6.39 8.24
CA PHE A 17 -4.44 -5.87 7.27
C PHE A 17 -4.58 -6.84 6.09
N GLN A 18 -4.40 -8.14 6.34
CA GLN A 18 -4.55 -9.16 5.30
C GLN A 18 -5.96 -9.15 4.73
N THR A 19 -6.06 -9.36 3.41
CA THR A 19 -7.34 -9.53 2.69
C THR A 19 -8.33 -8.35 2.77
N ILE A 20 -7.96 -7.23 3.39
CA ILE A 20 -8.86 -6.07 3.53
C ILE A 20 -9.20 -5.46 2.17
N ASP A 21 -10.37 -4.83 2.10
CA ASP A 21 -10.75 -4.01 0.95
C ASP A 21 -10.47 -2.53 1.22
N LEU A 22 -9.48 -2.01 0.47
CA LEU A 22 -9.07 -0.62 0.36
C LEU A 22 -9.13 -0.14 -1.10
N SER A 23 -9.95 -0.78 -1.94
CA SER A 23 -10.08 -0.37 -3.34
C SER A 23 -10.58 1.08 -3.44
N SER A 24 -9.97 1.84 -4.35
CA SER A 24 -10.20 3.27 -4.57
C SER A 24 -9.96 4.15 -3.34
N ALA A 25 -9.37 3.62 -2.26
CA ALA A 25 -9.10 4.40 -1.05
C ALA A 25 -8.07 5.49 -1.31
N ASN A 26 -8.26 6.66 -0.67
CA ASN A 26 -7.23 7.69 -0.63
C ASN A 26 -6.25 7.41 0.51
N LEU A 27 -5.12 6.80 0.18
CA LEU A 27 -4.05 6.40 1.10
C LEU A 27 -2.79 7.26 0.88
N SER A 28 -2.93 8.45 0.28
CA SER A 28 -1.78 9.31 0.06
C SER A 28 -1.09 9.68 1.36
N CYS A 29 0.25 9.61 1.38
CA CYS A 29 1.09 9.92 2.54
C CYS A 29 0.83 9.04 3.79
N ILE A 30 0.16 7.89 3.66
CA ILE A 30 -0.06 7.00 4.80
C ILE A 30 1.25 6.30 5.21
N ASP A 31 1.45 6.08 6.51
CA ASP A 31 2.51 5.20 7.03
C ASP A 31 1.93 3.79 7.19
N LEU A 32 2.37 2.87 6.33
CA LEU A 32 2.06 1.44 6.33
C LEU A 32 3.34 0.61 6.46
N ARG A 33 4.42 1.20 6.97
CA ARG A 33 5.71 0.53 7.13
C ARG A 33 5.59 -0.70 8.01
N GLY A 34 6.14 -1.82 7.53
CA GLY A 34 6.14 -3.09 8.26
C GLY A 34 4.78 -3.78 8.40
N LYS A 35 3.71 -3.22 7.82
CA LYS A 35 2.36 -3.77 7.93
C LYS A 35 2.16 -4.97 7.03
N ASN A 36 1.23 -5.84 7.41
CA ASN A 36 0.84 -6.99 6.61
C ASN A 36 -0.40 -6.67 5.78
N LEU A 37 -0.20 -6.39 4.49
CA LEU A 37 -1.26 -6.13 3.49
C LEU A 37 -1.35 -7.28 2.47
N SER A 38 -0.88 -8.47 2.82
CA SER A 38 -0.89 -9.59 1.88
C SER A 38 -2.33 -9.90 1.44
N LYS A 39 -2.50 -10.13 0.14
CA LYS A 39 -3.79 -10.37 -0.52
C LYS A 39 -4.84 -9.24 -0.36
N ALA A 40 -4.46 -8.06 0.14
CA ALA A 40 -5.37 -6.92 0.22
C ALA A 40 -5.83 -6.46 -1.17
N ASN A 41 -7.05 -5.95 -1.25
CA ASN A 41 -7.57 -5.30 -2.46
C ASN A 41 -7.22 -3.80 -2.40
N LEU A 42 -6.24 -3.38 -3.21
CA LEU A 42 -5.75 -2.01 -3.34
C LEU A 42 -6.00 -1.46 -4.75
N ARG A 43 -6.95 -2.05 -5.49
CA ARG A 43 -7.26 -1.63 -6.87
C ARG A 43 -7.62 -0.15 -6.90
N HIS A 44 -7.03 0.59 -7.83
CA HIS A 44 -7.28 2.03 -7.99
C HIS A 44 -7.02 2.90 -6.75
N ALA A 45 -6.36 2.36 -5.71
CA ALA A 45 -6.02 3.14 -4.53
C ALA A 45 -5.01 4.25 -4.87
N ASN A 46 -5.16 5.41 -4.24
CA ASN A 46 -4.15 6.46 -4.29
C ASN A 46 -3.13 6.21 -3.18
N LEU A 47 -1.96 5.68 -3.53
CA LEU A 47 -0.84 5.40 -2.62
C LEU A 47 0.32 6.38 -2.82
N ARG A 48 0.06 7.55 -3.42
CA ARG A 48 1.10 8.55 -3.66
C ARG A 48 1.78 8.94 -2.37
N TRP A 49 3.11 8.99 -2.36
CA TRP A 49 3.92 9.34 -1.18
C TRP A 49 3.72 8.43 0.04
N ALA A 50 3.06 7.28 -0.08
CA ALA A 50 2.90 6.34 1.02
C ALA A 50 4.25 5.74 1.45
N ASP A 51 4.43 5.53 2.76
CA ASP A 51 5.55 4.75 3.28
C ASP A 51 5.13 3.28 3.38
N LEU A 52 5.59 2.48 2.41
CA LEU A 52 5.34 1.05 2.29
C LEU A 52 6.63 0.23 2.54
N ARG A 53 7.63 0.83 3.22
CA ARG A 53 8.88 0.13 3.52
C ARG A 53 8.61 -1.10 4.37
N GLN A 54 9.26 -2.21 4.05
CA GLN A 54 9.12 -3.49 4.76
C GLN A 54 7.66 -4.02 4.83
N THR A 55 6.73 -3.47 4.05
CA THR A 55 5.33 -3.91 4.04
C THR A 55 5.22 -5.23 3.28
N ASN A 56 4.45 -6.18 3.82
CA ASN A 56 4.11 -7.40 3.09
C ASN A 56 2.92 -7.12 2.16
N LEU A 57 3.17 -7.03 0.86
CA LEU A 57 2.17 -6.89 -0.21
C LEU A 57 2.02 -8.18 -1.03
N HIS A 58 2.43 -9.32 -0.47
CA HIS A 58 2.39 -10.60 -1.17
C HIS A 58 0.98 -10.90 -1.69
N GLY A 59 0.86 -11.10 -3.00
CA GLY A 59 -0.42 -11.39 -3.65
C GLY A 59 -1.47 -10.27 -3.61
N ALA A 60 -1.12 -9.06 -3.15
CA ALA A 60 -2.03 -7.92 -3.13
C ALA A 60 -2.48 -7.53 -4.54
N ASP A 61 -3.69 -7.01 -4.65
CA ASP A 61 -4.23 -6.52 -5.92
C ASP A 61 -4.07 -5.00 -6.04
N LEU A 62 -3.02 -4.57 -6.74
CA LEU A 62 -2.65 -3.17 -6.95
C LEU A 62 -3.06 -2.66 -8.35
N ARG A 63 -3.94 -3.36 -9.07
CA ARG A 63 -4.31 -3.00 -10.45
C ARG A 63 -4.87 -1.58 -10.50
N GLY A 64 -4.24 -0.72 -11.30
CA GLY A 64 -4.62 0.67 -11.45
C GLY A 64 -4.30 1.59 -10.26
N ALA A 65 -3.58 1.11 -9.24
CA ALA A 65 -3.17 1.93 -8.09
C ALA A 65 -2.12 2.98 -8.51
N ASP A 66 -2.11 4.12 -7.83
CA ASP A 66 -1.10 5.17 -8.03
C ASP A 66 -0.07 5.12 -6.89
N LEU A 67 1.08 4.48 -7.12
CA LEU A 67 2.21 4.42 -6.17
C LEU A 67 3.27 5.48 -6.48
N SER A 68 2.96 6.54 -7.25
CA SER A 68 3.95 7.56 -7.59
C SER A 68 4.55 8.14 -6.29
N TRP A 69 5.88 8.18 -6.20
CA TRP A 69 6.63 8.66 -5.03
C TRP A 69 6.46 7.83 -3.74
N ALA A 70 5.84 6.65 -3.80
CA ALA A 70 5.77 5.75 -2.65
C ALA A 70 7.14 5.13 -2.34
N ARG A 71 7.40 4.90 -1.06
CA ARG A 71 8.63 4.26 -0.56
C ARG A 71 8.41 2.76 -0.43
N LEU A 72 9.11 1.96 -1.21
CA LEU A 72 8.94 0.49 -1.28
C LEU A 72 10.18 -0.27 -0.80
N GLU A 73 11.16 0.38 -0.17
CA GLU A 73 12.40 -0.27 0.27
C GLU A 73 12.07 -1.46 1.19
N GLY A 74 12.40 -2.67 0.73
CA GLY A 74 12.14 -3.92 1.45
C GLY A 74 10.68 -4.41 1.44
N ALA A 75 9.78 -3.80 0.67
CA ALA A 75 8.41 -4.29 0.51
C ALA A 75 8.39 -5.63 -0.25
N ASP A 76 7.57 -6.59 0.19
CA ASP A 76 7.35 -7.84 -0.54
C ASP A 76 6.21 -7.69 -1.53
N LEU A 77 6.53 -7.48 -2.81
CA LEU A 77 5.59 -7.41 -3.93
C LEU A 77 5.43 -8.76 -4.67
N SER A 78 5.94 -9.85 -4.11
CA SER A 78 5.85 -11.17 -4.75
C SER A 78 4.40 -11.53 -5.04
N SER A 79 4.12 -11.97 -6.27
CA SER A 79 2.77 -12.30 -6.74
C SER A 79 1.75 -11.14 -6.74
N ALA A 80 2.16 -9.89 -6.47
CA ALA A 80 1.27 -8.75 -6.52
C ALA A 80 0.77 -8.49 -7.95
N LYS A 81 -0.50 -8.09 -8.09
CA LYS A 81 -1.12 -7.78 -9.38
C LYS A 81 -0.94 -6.30 -9.69
N LEU A 82 0.02 -5.96 -10.56
CA LEU A 82 0.43 -4.57 -10.83
C LEU A 82 -0.07 -4.01 -12.18
N LYS A 83 -0.95 -4.71 -12.90
CA LYS A 83 -1.41 -4.24 -14.22
C LYS A 83 -2.02 -2.83 -14.12
N GLY A 84 -1.41 -1.87 -14.81
CA GLY A 84 -1.84 -0.47 -14.85
C GLY A 84 -1.54 0.31 -13.57
N ALA A 85 -0.81 -0.26 -12.61
CA ALA A 85 -0.30 0.51 -11.48
C ALA A 85 0.75 1.51 -11.96
N LYS A 86 0.76 2.72 -11.39
CA LYS A 86 1.86 3.66 -11.57
C LYS A 86 2.90 3.36 -10.50
N MET A 87 4.10 2.96 -10.91
CA MET A 87 5.21 2.69 -10.00
C MET A 87 5.84 4.00 -9.51
N PRO A 88 6.54 3.99 -8.35
CA PRO A 88 7.34 5.15 -7.95
C PRO A 88 8.31 5.52 -9.07
N ASP A 89 8.49 6.83 -9.29
CA ASP A 89 9.54 7.31 -10.17
C ASP A 89 10.90 7.02 -9.51
N GLU A 90 11.84 6.42 -10.23
CA GLU A 90 13.15 5.98 -9.68
C GLU A 90 14.08 7.17 -9.34
N THR A 91 13.59 8.41 -9.46
CA THR A 91 14.39 9.65 -9.44
C THR A 91 14.67 10.23 -8.05
N VAL A 92 14.34 9.54 -6.96
CA VAL A 92 14.72 9.98 -5.61
C VAL A 92 15.78 9.05 -5.00
N HIS A 93 16.91 8.95 -5.69
CA HIS A 93 18.19 8.57 -5.07
C HIS A 93 19.04 9.83 -4.96
N GLY A 94 18.90 10.51 -3.82
CA GLY A 94 19.84 11.53 -3.34
C GLY A 94 20.60 10.98 -2.15
#